data_AF-A0A7S9VTA1-F1
#
_entry.id   AF-A0A7S9VTA1-F1
#
_cell.length_a   1.000
_cell.length_b   1.000
_cell.length_c   1.000
_cell.angle_alpha   90.00
_cell.angle_beta   90.00
_cell.angle_gamma   90.00
#
_symmetry.space_group_name_H-M   'P 1'
#
loop_
_entity.id
_entity.type
_entity.pdbx_description
1 polymer ?
#
loop_
_entity_poly.entity_id
_entity_poly.type
_entity_poly.pdbx_seq_one_letter_code
_entity_poly.pdbx_strand_id
1 'polypeptide(L)'
;MSLNTAQLEYLASKGLSLSDAVELSRLGDIRKDPTAAARQQRRRDKDKAEKVTRDASRRDVTRDPPNDIYSNPPELSPDETIVSSSPKPASKRKSSAGEPLPADWQPILTEAAQRIVDGWPPGWLAARVAEFRDHATDKGRKSKDWQAAFRTWISKADEWQRQREQHDRPNRNHPQDRSEPANPLVRAGLAHEARYAAGSAPDLQ
;
A
#
# COMPACT_ATOMS: atom_id res chain seq x y z
N MET A 1 14.14 17.03 18.85
CA MET A 1 15.40 16.29 18.59
C MET A 1 16.52 17.12 19.17
N SER A 2 17.48 16.56 19.90
CA SER A 2 18.67 17.30 20.32
C SER A 2 19.65 17.39 19.15
N LEU A 3 20.10 18.60 18.82
CA LEU A 3 21.16 18.80 17.84
C LEU A 3 22.49 18.34 18.46
N ASN A 4 23.27 17.57 17.70
CA ASN A 4 24.61 17.15 18.13
C ASN A 4 25.61 18.31 17.93
N THR A 5 26.65 18.38 18.75
CA THR A 5 27.69 19.42 18.75
C THR A 5 28.32 19.60 17.37
N ALA A 6 28.59 18.49 16.66
CA ALA A 6 29.13 18.52 15.30
C ALA A 6 28.22 19.22 14.28
N GLN A 7 26.90 19.21 14.50
CA GLN A 7 25.95 19.90 13.63
C GLN A 7 25.95 21.40 13.89
N LEU A 8 26.16 21.83 15.14
CA LEU A 8 26.28 23.23 15.51
C LEU A 8 27.56 23.85 14.94
N GLU A 9 28.69 23.12 14.98
CA GLU A 9 29.95 23.56 14.38
C GLU A 9 29.83 23.69 12.86
N TYR A 10 29.17 22.74 12.20
CA TYR A 10 28.92 22.82 10.76
C TYR A 10 28.08 24.06 10.39
N LEU A 11 27.03 24.36 11.15
CA LEU A 11 26.19 25.54 10.90
C LEU A 11 26.96 26.84 11.13
N ALA A 12 27.79 26.90 12.16
CA ALA A 12 28.68 28.04 12.41
C ALA A 12 29.68 28.25 11.28
N SER A 13 30.27 27.17 10.73
CA SER A 13 31.20 27.25 9.59
C SER A 13 30.57 27.81 8.30
N LYS A 14 29.23 27.72 8.19
CA LYS A 14 28.46 28.28 7.08
C LYS A 14 28.01 29.72 7.31
N GLY A 15 28.44 30.34 8.41
CA GLY A 15 28.08 31.71 8.76
C GLY A 15 26.63 31.87 9.24
N LEU A 16 25.93 30.77 9.56
CA LEU A 16 24.64 30.89 10.23
C LEU A 16 24.86 31.23 11.69
N SER A 17 24.15 32.25 12.15
CA SER A 17 24.19 32.63 13.55
C SER A 17 23.51 31.57 14.41
N LEU A 18 23.90 31.51 15.69
CA LEU A 18 23.30 30.58 16.65
C LEU A 18 21.80 30.89 16.83
N SER A 19 21.38 32.16 16.66
CA SER A 19 19.97 32.57 16.59
C SER A 19 19.24 31.92 15.42
N ASP A 20 19.82 31.89 14.22
CA ASP A 20 19.18 31.29 13.05
C ASP A 20 19.02 29.77 13.20
N ALA A 21 19.99 29.11 13.84
CA ALA A 21 19.90 27.68 14.14
C ALA A 21 18.74 27.38 15.11
N VAL A 22 18.50 28.24 16.10
CA VAL A 22 17.37 28.12 17.03
C VAL A 22 16.04 28.38 16.33
N GLU A 23 15.96 29.37 15.43
CA GLU A 23 14.76 29.63 14.63
C GLU A 23 14.43 28.46 13.68
N LEU A 24 15.44 27.90 13.01
CA LEU A 24 15.28 26.72 12.16
C LEU A 24 14.78 25.50 12.96
N SER A 25 15.25 25.33 14.20
CA SER A 25 14.74 24.27 15.08
C SER A 25 13.26 24.48 15.42
N ARG A 26 12.82 25.72 15.67
CA ARG A 26 11.41 26.03 15.95
C ARG A 26 10.52 25.85 14.72
N LEU A 27 11.02 26.18 13.53
CA LEU A 27 10.33 25.95 12.26
C LEU A 27 10.15 24.46 11.93
N GLY A 28 11.06 23.60 12.38
CA GLY A 28 10.96 22.15 12.23
C GLY A 28 9.81 21.53 13.02
N ASP A 29 9.52 22.04 14.22
CA ASP A 29 8.46 21.51 15.08
C ASP A 29 7.05 21.87 14.58
N ILE A 30 6.91 22.95 13.81
CA ILE A 30 5.62 23.40 13.23
C ILE A 30 5.13 22.45 12.12
N ARG A 31 6.02 21.65 11.51
CA ARG A 31 5.66 20.71 10.42
C ARG A 31 5.22 19.33 10.89
N LYS A 32 5.04 19.10 12.19
CA LYS A 32 4.26 17.95 12.66
C LYS A 32 2.79 18.24 12.37
N ASP A 33 2.41 17.93 11.14
CA ASP A 33 1.06 18.08 10.61
C ASP A 33 0.06 17.41 11.60
N PRO A 34 -0.72 18.18 12.38
CA PRO A 34 -1.60 17.62 13.42
C PRO A 34 -2.66 16.68 12.82
N THR A 35 -2.85 16.79 11.50
CA THR A 35 -3.71 15.94 10.68
C THR A 35 -3.23 14.50 10.61
N ALA A 36 -1.92 14.21 10.68
CA ALA A 36 -1.41 12.84 10.63
C ALA A 36 -1.74 12.05 11.91
N ALA A 37 -1.53 12.68 13.08
CA ALA A 37 -1.91 12.11 14.37
C ALA A 37 -3.43 11.90 14.48
N ALA A 38 -4.22 12.89 14.02
CA ALA A 38 -5.67 12.77 13.98
C ALA A 38 -6.16 11.64 13.03
N ARG A 39 -5.51 11.46 11.87
CA ARG A 39 -5.80 10.33 10.96
C ARG A 39 -5.47 8.99 11.59
N GLN A 40 -4.37 8.90 12.32
CA GLN A 40 -3.98 7.66 13.01
C GLN A 40 -4.95 7.31 14.14
N GLN A 41 -5.43 8.32 14.89
CA GLN A 41 -6.44 8.11 15.93
C GLN A 41 -7.76 7.61 15.34
N ARG A 42 -8.24 8.23 14.24
CA ARG A 42 -9.45 7.77 13.54
C ARG A 42 -9.35 6.32 13.04
N ARG A 43 -8.17 5.87 12.60
CA ARG A 43 -7.96 4.47 12.23
C ARG A 43 -8.07 3.54 13.44
N ARG A 44 -7.43 3.89 14.55
CA ARG A 44 -7.50 3.11 15.80
C ARG A 44 -8.93 3.00 16.34
N ASP A 45 -9.69 4.08 16.29
CA ASP A 45 -11.09 4.09 16.74
C ASP A 45 -11.97 3.20 15.85
N LYS A 46 -11.74 3.22 14.52
CA LYS A 46 -12.47 2.38 13.56
C LYS A 46 -12.14 0.89 13.75
N ASP A 47 -10.87 0.54 13.92
CA ASP A 47 -10.45 -0.85 14.16
C ASP A 47 -11.00 -1.38 15.49
N LYS A 48 -11.05 -0.52 16.52
CA LYS A 48 -11.65 -0.87 17.82
C LYS A 48 -13.16 -1.10 17.72
N ALA A 49 -13.87 -0.26 16.97
CA ALA A 49 -15.30 -0.43 16.72
C ALA A 49 -15.61 -1.73 15.94
N GLU A 50 -14.82 -2.03 14.90
CA GLU A 50 -15.00 -3.27 14.12
C GLU A 50 -14.80 -4.52 14.99
N LYS A 51 -13.80 -4.50 15.88
CA LYS A 51 -13.54 -5.63 16.78
C LYS A 51 -14.68 -5.88 17.77
N VAL A 52 -15.31 -4.83 18.30
CA VAL A 52 -16.47 -4.96 19.20
C VAL A 52 -17.67 -5.57 18.48
N THR A 53 -17.91 -5.19 17.21
CA THR A 53 -19.04 -5.75 16.44
C THR A 53 -18.85 -7.23 16.07
N ARG A 54 -17.61 -7.69 15.81
CA ARG A 54 -17.36 -9.12 15.53
C ARG A 54 -17.60 -10.02 16.73
N ASP A 55 -17.28 -9.57 17.94
CA ASP A 55 -17.50 -10.37 19.15
C ASP A 55 -18.98 -10.45 19.55
N ALA A 56 -19.76 -9.38 19.28
CA ALA A 56 -21.21 -9.38 19.54
C ALA A 56 -21.97 -10.35 18.61
N SER A 57 -21.56 -10.47 17.35
CA SER A 57 -22.23 -11.36 16.37
C SER A 57 -21.91 -12.85 16.57
N ARG A 58 -20.92 -13.22 17.39
CA ARG A 58 -20.47 -14.61 17.53
C ARG A 58 -21.15 -15.39 18.66
N ARG A 59 -21.96 -14.73 19.50
CA ARG A 59 -22.67 -15.38 20.62
C ARG A 59 -24.12 -15.75 20.34
N ASP A 60 -24.66 -15.45 19.17
CA ASP A 60 -26.10 -15.58 18.90
C ASP A 60 -26.40 -16.62 17.79
N VAL A 61 -25.77 -17.79 17.88
CA VAL A 61 -26.06 -18.94 17.00
C VAL A 61 -26.14 -20.23 17.82
N THR A 62 -27.02 -20.28 18.82
CA THR A 62 -27.57 -21.55 19.32
C THR A 62 -28.87 -21.29 20.08
N ARG A 63 -29.97 -21.09 19.35
CA ARG A 63 -31.30 -21.41 19.90
C ARG A 63 -32.27 -21.66 18.76
N ASP A 64 -32.40 -22.93 18.38
CA ASP A 64 -33.58 -23.41 17.66
C ASP A 64 -34.82 -23.05 18.50
N PRO A 65 -35.78 -22.26 18.00
CA PRO A 65 -37.07 -22.16 18.64
C PRO A 65 -37.89 -23.42 18.32
N PRO A 66 -38.60 -23.99 19.30
CA PRO A 66 -39.49 -25.10 19.07
C PRO A 66 -40.64 -24.65 18.16
N ASN A 67 -40.97 -25.53 17.23
CA ASN A 67 -42.03 -25.43 16.26
C ASN A 67 -43.40 -25.33 16.97
N ASP A 68 -43.89 -24.11 17.19
CA ASP A 68 -45.23 -23.87 17.77
C ASP A 68 -46.22 -23.56 16.65
N ILE A 69 -46.70 -24.65 16.05
CA ILE A 69 -47.81 -24.71 15.11
C ILE A 69 -49.08 -24.78 15.98
N TYR A 70 -49.95 -23.76 15.89
CA TYR A 70 -51.25 -23.58 16.56
C TYR A 70 -51.25 -22.92 17.96
N SER A 71 -51.56 -21.62 17.99
CA SER A 71 -52.68 -21.08 18.79
C SER A 71 -53.03 -19.62 18.44
N ASN A 72 -54.19 -19.48 17.78
CA ASN A 72 -55.17 -18.37 17.76
C ASN A 72 -54.87 -16.93 17.24
N PRO A 73 -55.82 -16.31 16.49
CA PRO A 73 -55.80 -14.92 16.00
C PRO A 73 -56.65 -13.98 16.89
N PRO A 74 -56.97 -12.73 16.46
CA PRO A 74 -56.15 -11.53 16.41
C PRO A 74 -56.63 -10.46 17.43
N GLU A 75 -55.75 -9.60 17.94
CA GLU A 75 -56.18 -8.31 18.49
C GLU A 75 -55.31 -7.16 17.97
N LEU A 76 -56.03 -6.09 17.62
CA LEU A 76 -55.59 -4.87 16.96
C LEU A 76 -54.87 -3.93 17.93
N SER A 77 -54.05 -3.04 17.33
CA SER A 77 -53.63 -1.69 17.79
C SER A 77 -52.14 -1.53 18.16
N PRO A 78 -51.56 -0.31 18.08
CA PRO A 78 -51.11 0.31 16.84
C PRO A 78 -49.62 0.75 16.87
N ASP A 79 -49.03 0.78 15.67
CA ASP A 79 -48.03 1.78 15.24
C ASP A 79 -46.84 2.09 16.16
N GLU A 80 -45.89 1.15 16.25
CA GLU A 80 -44.48 1.53 16.42
C GLU A 80 -43.71 1.11 15.18
N THR A 81 -43.37 2.13 14.39
CA THR A 81 -42.64 2.06 13.13
C THR A 81 -41.20 1.60 13.38
N ILE A 82 -41.02 0.28 13.53
CA ILE A 82 -39.70 -0.36 13.43
C ILE A 82 -39.25 -0.19 11.98
N VAL A 83 -38.42 0.84 11.74
CA VAL A 83 -37.75 1.07 10.46
C VAL A 83 -36.75 -0.07 10.27
N SER A 84 -37.26 -1.20 9.78
CA SER A 84 -36.49 -2.33 9.29
C SER A 84 -35.60 -1.83 8.15
N SER A 85 -34.36 -1.48 8.49
CA SER A 85 -33.31 -1.12 7.55
C SER A 85 -32.85 -2.38 6.82
N SER A 86 -33.71 -2.88 5.93
CA SER A 86 -33.33 -3.90 4.97
C SER A 86 -32.07 -3.42 4.22
N PRO A 87 -30.96 -4.17 4.24
CA PRO A 87 -29.74 -3.77 3.57
C PRO A 87 -30.05 -3.63 2.08
N LYS A 88 -30.00 -2.39 1.57
CA LYS A 88 -30.19 -2.12 0.13
C LYS A 88 -29.24 -3.03 -0.65
N PRO A 89 -29.74 -3.81 -1.61
CA PRO A 89 -28.88 -4.65 -2.44
C PRO A 89 -27.83 -3.75 -3.09
N ALA A 90 -26.55 -4.09 -2.91
CA ALA A 90 -25.45 -3.37 -3.50
C ALA A 90 -25.66 -3.30 -5.01
N SER A 91 -26.07 -2.13 -5.49
CA SER A 91 -26.25 -1.86 -6.92
C SER A 91 -24.92 -2.20 -7.60
N LYS A 92 -24.91 -3.31 -8.35
CA LYS A 92 -23.79 -3.70 -9.20
C LYS A 92 -23.61 -2.55 -10.18
N ARG A 93 -22.62 -1.69 -9.92
CA ARG A 93 -22.26 -0.59 -10.82
C ARG A 93 -22.04 -1.23 -12.18
N LYS A 94 -22.94 -0.94 -13.13
CA LYS A 94 -22.78 -1.37 -14.53
C LYS A 94 -21.37 -0.95 -14.94
N SER A 95 -20.54 -1.93 -15.28
CA SER A 95 -19.20 -1.66 -15.79
C SER A 95 -19.34 -0.67 -16.93
N SER A 96 -18.74 0.50 -16.77
CA SER A 96 -18.90 1.58 -17.74
C SER A 96 -18.44 1.09 -19.11
N ALA A 97 -19.29 1.27 -20.12
CA ALA A 97 -18.95 1.07 -21.52
C ALA A 97 -17.78 2.00 -21.89
N GLY A 98 -16.56 1.51 -21.70
CA GLY A 98 -15.33 2.14 -22.14
C GLY A 98 -14.83 1.45 -23.40
N GLU A 99 -13.96 2.13 -24.12
CA GLU A 99 -13.30 1.58 -25.29
C GLU A 99 -11.95 0.96 -24.89
N PRO A 100 -11.48 -0.07 -25.62
CA PRO A 100 -10.11 -0.54 -25.47
C PRO A 100 -9.12 0.58 -25.88
N LEU A 101 -7.88 0.47 -25.42
CA LEU A 101 -6.84 1.44 -25.79
C LEU A 101 -6.50 1.28 -27.28
N PRO A 102 -6.58 2.34 -28.11
CA PRO A 102 -6.17 2.25 -29.51
C PRO A 102 -4.67 1.95 -29.65
N ALA A 103 -4.29 1.15 -30.66
CA ALA A 103 -2.88 0.77 -30.88
C ALA A 103 -1.97 1.98 -31.12
N ASP A 104 -2.46 2.97 -31.87
CA ASP A 104 -1.74 4.20 -32.21
C ASP A 104 -1.94 5.34 -31.20
N TRP A 105 -2.52 5.03 -30.03
CA TRP A 105 -2.83 6.06 -29.04
C TRP A 105 -1.55 6.74 -28.52
N GLN A 106 -1.53 8.06 -28.53
CA GLN A 106 -0.45 8.86 -27.95
C GLN A 106 -0.98 9.76 -26.82
N PRO A 107 -0.22 9.94 -25.73
CA PRO A 107 -0.63 10.82 -24.65
C PRO A 107 -0.54 12.29 -25.08
N ILE A 108 -1.55 13.07 -24.72
CA ILE A 108 -1.53 14.52 -24.81
C ILE A 108 -1.18 15.05 -23.42
N LEU A 109 0.00 15.64 -23.29
CA LEU A 109 0.50 16.14 -22.02
C LEU A 109 -0.09 17.53 -21.73
N THR A 110 -0.89 17.63 -20.67
CA THR A 110 -1.28 18.93 -20.09
C THR A 110 -0.08 19.57 -19.38
N GLU A 111 -0.08 20.89 -19.19
CA GLU A 111 1.00 21.62 -18.51
C GLU A 111 1.46 20.98 -17.18
N ALA A 112 0.51 20.53 -16.34
CA ALA A 112 0.85 19.89 -15.07
C ALA A 112 1.58 18.55 -15.24
N ALA A 113 1.22 17.77 -16.27
CA ALA A 113 1.88 16.51 -16.59
C ALA A 113 3.24 16.78 -17.25
N GLN A 114 3.33 17.80 -18.10
CA GLN A 114 4.56 18.23 -18.74
C GLN A 114 5.62 18.58 -17.70
N ARG A 115 5.28 19.35 -16.66
CA ARG A 115 6.22 19.67 -15.56
C ARG A 115 6.80 18.46 -14.86
N ILE A 116 6.05 17.36 -14.75
CA ILE A 116 6.55 16.11 -14.16
C ILE A 116 7.53 15.44 -15.14
N VAL A 117 7.14 15.38 -16.41
CA VAL A 117 7.94 14.77 -17.48
C VAL A 117 9.24 15.52 -17.75
N ASP A 118 9.23 16.86 -17.63
CA ASP A 118 10.42 17.70 -17.82
C ASP A 118 11.50 17.41 -16.75
N GLY A 119 11.12 16.89 -15.59
CA GLY A 119 12.04 16.45 -14.55
C GLY A 119 12.62 15.05 -14.78
N TRP A 120 12.17 14.32 -15.81
CA TRP A 120 12.60 12.95 -16.06
C TRP A 120 13.81 12.88 -17.01
N PRO A 121 14.65 11.84 -16.88
CA PRO A 121 15.68 11.56 -17.86
C PRO A 121 15.10 11.33 -19.27
N PRO A 122 15.85 11.64 -20.34
CA PRO A 122 15.41 11.35 -21.70
C PRO A 122 15.13 9.84 -21.86
N GLY A 123 14.05 9.51 -22.56
CA GLY A 123 13.59 8.13 -22.79
C GLY A 123 12.64 7.56 -21.74
N TRP A 124 12.53 8.16 -20.55
CA TRP A 124 11.61 7.68 -19.51
C TRP A 124 10.14 7.82 -19.89
N LEU A 125 9.77 8.91 -20.58
CA LEU A 125 8.39 9.09 -21.04
C LEU A 125 7.96 7.92 -21.94
N ALA A 126 8.81 7.54 -22.90
CA ALA A 126 8.53 6.43 -23.82
C ALA A 126 8.38 5.10 -23.06
N ALA A 127 9.25 4.84 -22.08
CA ALA A 127 9.13 3.67 -21.22
C ALA A 127 7.80 3.64 -20.45
N ARG A 128 7.36 4.77 -19.88
CA ARG A 128 6.08 4.84 -19.16
C ARG A 128 4.87 4.70 -20.07
N VAL A 129 4.94 5.18 -21.32
CA VAL A 129 3.89 4.96 -22.32
C VAL A 129 3.80 3.48 -22.68
N ALA A 130 4.94 2.80 -22.87
CA ALA A 130 4.98 1.36 -23.14
C ALA A 130 4.38 0.56 -21.97
N GLU A 131 4.85 0.79 -20.74
CA GLU A 131 4.31 0.13 -19.54
C GLU A 131 2.80 0.36 -19.37
N PHE A 132 2.32 1.57 -19.67
CA PHE A 132 0.89 1.87 -19.59
C PHE A 132 0.07 1.08 -20.62
N ARG A 133 0.58 0.93 -21.85
CA ARG A 133 -0.05 0.12 -22.90
C ARG A 133 -0.09 -1.35 -22.53
N ASP A 134 1.03 -1.88 -22.03
CA ASP A 134 1.12 -3.27 -21.58
C ASP A 134 0.16 -3.51 -20.43
N HIS A 135 0.12 -2.63 -19.42
CA HIS A 135 -0.79 -2.74 -18.29
C HIS A 135 -2.27 -2.62 -18.71
N ALA A 136 -2.60 -1.72 -19.63
CA ALA A 136 -3.96 -1.59 -20.15
C ALA A 136 -4.42 -2.86 -20.89
N THR A 137 -3.51 -3.47 -21.66
CA THR A 137 -3.75 -4.69 -22.44
C THR A 137 -3.86 -5.91 -21.52
N ASP A 138 -2.90 -6.09 -20.61
CA ASP A 138 -2.87 -7.18 -19.61
C ASP A 138 -4.14 -7.19 -18.76
N LYS A 139 -4.58 -6.02 -18.29
CA LYS A 139 -5.81 -5.91 -17.49
C LYS A 139 -7.09 -5.89 -18.32
N GLY A 140 -7.01 -5.92 -19.65
CA GLY A 140 -8.16 -5.73 -20.54
C GLY A 140 -8.95 -4.47 -20.20
N ARG A 141 -8.26 -3.42 -19.76
CA ARG A 141 -8.90 -2.22 -19.22
C ARG A 141 -9.62 -1.49 -20.34
N LYS A 142 -10.81 -0.99 -20.02
CA LYS A 142 -11.62 -0.17 -20.91
C LYS A 142 -11.82 1.20 -20.26
N SER A 143 -11.57 2.27 -20.99
CA SER A 143 -11.77 3.64 -20.52
C SER A 143 -12.46 4.46 -21.59
N LYS A 144 -13.26 5.44 -21.17
CA LYS A 144 -13.77 6.48 -22.07
C LYS A 144 -12.74 7.56 -22.31
N ASP A 145 -11.84 7.74 -21.35
CA ASP A 145 -10.80 8.76 -21.39
C ASP A 145 -9.47 8.12 -21.00
N TRP A 146 -8.69 7.79 -22.01
CA TRP A 146 -7.35 7.23 -21.85
C TRP A 146 -6.33 8.30 -21.45
N GLN A 147 -6.58 9.57 -21.79
CA GLN A 147 -5.71 10.69 -21.42
C GLN A 147 -5.76 10.92 -19.90
N ALA A 148 -6.95 10.99 -19.30
CA ALA A 148 -7.10 11.13 -17.86
C ALA A 148 -6.52 9.93 -17.09
N ALA A 149 -6.70 8.72 -17.64
CA ALA A 149 -6.14 7.51 -17.05
C ALA A 149 -4.60 7.55 -17.03
N PHE A 150 -3.97 7.98 -18.12
CA PHE A 150 -2.52 8.12 -18.22
C PHE A 150 -1.97 9.25 -17.35
N ARG A 151 -2.66 10.40 -17.25
CA ARG A 151 -2.27 11.48 -16.33
C ARG A 151 -2.24 10.99 -14.88
N THR A 152 -3.26 10.23 -14.47
CA THR A 152 -3.31 9.60 -13.14
C THR A 152 -2.17 8.59 -12.96
N TRP A 153 -1.84 7.84 -14.02
CA TRP A 153 -0.72 6.89 -14.01
C TRP A 153 0.62 7.60 -13.77
N ILE A 154 0.91 8.69 -14.49
CA ILE A 154 2.12 9.50 -14.29
C ILE A 154 2.18 10.06 -12.86
N SER A 155 1.08 10.63 -12.35
CA SER A 155 1.05 11.18 -10.99
C SER A 155 1.33 10.12 -9.92
N LYS A 156 0.87 8.88 -10.13
CA LYS A 156 1.14 7.76 -9.22
C LYS A 156 2.52 7.13 -9.41
N ALA A 157 3.08 7.21 -10.60
CA ALA A 157 4.42 6.68 -10.87
C ALA A 157 5.48 7.37 -9.98
N ASP A 158 5.38 8.69 -9.81
CA ASP A 158 6.25 9.44 -8.88
C ASP A 158 6.07 8.98 -7.44
N GLU A 159 4.82 8.75 -7.01
CA GLU A 159 4.52 8.23 -5.68
C GLU A 159 5.10 6.82 -5.46
N TRP A 160 4.96 5.92 -6.43
CA TRP A 160 5.48 4.56 -6.36
C TRP A 160 7.01 4.54 -6.35
N GLN A 161 7.66 5.43 -7.08
CA GLN A 161 9.11 5.55 -7.03
C GLN A 161 9.58 5.94 -5.62
N ARG A 162 8.96 6.97 -5.02
CA ARG A 162 9.26 7.36 -3.64
C ARG A 162 8.97 6.25 -2.63
N GLN A 163 7.90 5.47 -2.83
CA GLN A 163 7.57 4.34 -1.97
C GLN A 163 8.61 3.21 -2.09
N ARG A 164 9.08 2.89 -3.31
CA ARG A 164 10.15 1.89 -3.52
C ARG A 164 11.45 2.33 -2.86
N GLU A 165 11.85 3.58 -3.03
CA GLU A 165 13.04 4.14 -2.36
C GLU A 165 12.92 4.10 -0.82
N GLN A 166 11.71 4.22 -0.27
CA GLN A 166 11.46 4.07 1.16
C GLN A 166 11.48 2.61 1.62
N HIS A 167 10.96 1.68 0.81
CA HIS A 167 10.93 0.25 1.11
C HIS A 167 12.31 -0.42 0.95
N ASP A 168 13.14 0.07 0.03
CA ASP A 168 14.52 -0.39 -0.17
C ASP A 168 15.48 0.14 0.90
N ARG A 169 15.00 0.94 1.86
CA ARG A 169 15.77 1.18 3.08
C ARG A 169 15.79 -0.15 3.85
N PRO A 170 16.94 -0.84 3.94
CA PRO A 170 17.02 -2.05 4.74
C PRO A 170 16.52 -1.67 6.13
N ASN A 171 15.52 -2.39 6.62
CA ASN A 171 14.97 -2.21 7.95
C ASN A 171 16.11 -2.35 8.95
N ARG A 172 16.79 -1.24 9.27
CA ARG A 172 17.96 -1.16 10.16
C ARG A 172 17.64 -1.54 11.60
N ASN A 173 16.36 -1.80 11.89
CA ASN A 173 15.87 -2.34 13.15
C ASN A 173 15.60 -3.84 13.10
N HIS A 174 15.98 -4.57 12.03
CA HIS A 174 16.12 -6.01 12.14
C HIS A 174 17.40 -6.29 12.93
N PRO A 175 17.32 -6.72 14.20
CA PRO A 175 18.49 -6.99 14.99
C PRO A 175 19.18 -8.21 14.38
N GLN A 176 20.22 -7.97 13.58
CA GLN A 176 21.13 -9.02 13.11
C GLN A 176 22.07 -9.51 14.21
N ASP A 177 21.81 -9.17 15.47
CA ASP A 177 22.71 -9.45 16.57
C ASP A 177 21.97 -10.10 17.75
N ARG A 178 21.56 -11.34 17.50
CA ARG A 178 21.56 -12.36 18.56
C ARG A 178 22.02 -13.66 17.93
N SER A 179 23.34 -13.78 17.85
CA SER A 179 24.06 -14.97 18.30
C SER A 179 23.18 -16.03 18.99
N GLU A 180 22.65 -16.97 18.20
CA GLU A 180 22.35 -18.32 18.69
C GLU A 180 23.43 -19.28 18.15
N PRO A 181 24.43 -19.64 18.97
CA PRO A 181 25.31 -20.75 18.68
C PRO A 181 24.76 -22.02 19.34
N ALA A 182 23.78 -22.71 18.75
CA ALA A 182 23.37 -24.04 19.27
C ALA A 182 22.55 -24.88 18.28
N ASN A 183 23.14 -25.34 17.17
CA ASN A 183 22.71 -26.65 16.65
C ASN A 183 23.83 -27.42 15.94
N PRO A 184 24.66 -28.19 16.67
CA PRO A 184 25.77 -28.97 16.10
C PRO A 184 25.32 -30.20 15.30
N LEU A 185 24.03 -30.54 15.24
CA LEU A 185 23.54 -31.78 14.63
C LEU A 185 23.35 -31.74 13.10
N VAL A 186 23.42 -30.56 12.45
CA VAL A 186 23.18 -30.46 10.99
C VAL A 186 24.49 -30.55 10.17
N ARG A 187 25.66 -30.53 10.82
CA ARG A 187 26.97 -30.55 10.12
C ARG A 187 27.53 -31.95 9.81
N ALA A 188 26.78 -33.02 10.07
CA ALA A 188 27.23 -34.40 9.83
C ALA A 188 26.77 -35.00 8.48
N GLY A 189 25.96 -34.30 7.69
CA GLY A 189 25.28 -34.90 6.52
C GLY A 189 25.86 -34.61 5.14
N LEU A 190 26.92 -33.80 4.99
CA LEU A 190 27.38 -33.34 3.66
C LEU A 190 28.88 -33.61 3.41
N ALA A 191 29.32 -34.84 3.63
CA ALA A 191 30.69 -35.27 3.36
C ALA A 191 30.77 -36.63 2.62
N HIS A 192 29.78 -36.97 1.78
CA HIS A 192 29.75 -38.31 1.16
C HIS A 192 29.56 -38.40 -0.37
N GLU A 193 29.59 -37.29 -1.12
CA GLU A 193 29.29 -37.35 -2.56
C GLU A 193 30.35 -36.68 -3.47
N ALA A 194 31.64 -36.88 -3.15
CA ALA A 194 32.77 -36.44 -3.98
C ALA A 194 33.54 -37.61 -4.61
N ARG A 195 32.87 -38.68 -5.04
CA ARG A 195 33.52 -39.84 -5.69
C ARG A 195 32.71 -40.46 -6.83
N TYR A 196 32.22 -39.69 -7.81
CA TYR A 196 31.71 -40.28 -9.06
C TYR A 196 31.82 -39.36 -10.30
N ALA A 197 32.83 -38.50 -10.39
CA ALA A 197 33.05 -37.63 -11.55
C ALA A 197 34.43 -37.78 -12.22
N ALA A 198 35.03 -38.98 -12.16
CA ALA A 198 36.23 -39.31 -12.92
C ALA A 198 36.00 -40.60 -13.70
N GLY A 199 35.38 -40.50 -14.88
CA GLY A 199 35.18 -41.67 -15.73
C GLY A 199 34.15 -41.52 -16.84
N SER A 200 34.29 -40.52 -17.71
CA SER A 200 33.78 -40.60 -19.09
C SER A 200 34.28 -39.40 -19.91
N ALA A 201 35.45 -39.58 -20.50
CA ALA A 201 35.80 -38.87 -21.73
C ALA A 201 35.64 -39.88 -22.87
N PRO A 202 34.69 -39.69 -23.80
CA PRO A 202 34.75 -40.34 -25.10
C PRO A 202 35.63 -39.49 -26.02
N ASP A 203 36.74 -40.13 -26.38
CA ASP A 203 37.53 -39.98 -27.59
C ASP A 203 36.61 -39.79 -28.83
N LEU A 204 36.78 -38.70 -29.58
CA LEU A 204 36.25 -38.56 -30.93
C LEU A 204 37.21 -37.76 -31.80
N GLN A 205 37.48 -38.39 -32.94
CA GLN A 205 38.48 -38.15 -33.98
C GLN A 205 38.20 -36.92 -34.83
#